data_AF-A0A553UX42-F1
#
_entry.id   AF-A0A553UX42-F1
#
_cell.length_a   1.000
_cell.length_b   1.000
_cell.length_c   1.000
_cell.angle_alpha   90.00
_cell.angle_beta   90.00
_cell.angle_gamma   90.00
#
_symmetry.space_group_name_H-M   'P 1'
#
loop_
_entity.id
_entity.type
_entity.pdbx_description
1 polymer ?
#
loop_
_entity_poly.entity_id
_entity_poly.type
_entity_poly.pdbx_seq_one_letter_code
_entity_poly.pdbx_strand_id
1 'polypeptide(L)'
;MLKDNPTMCLSPKYLSPKSQQICQQLFQAQTYNAKDIQEQLHIVRLISIDDSPCVYLDPKDKLQAFKSDNAICLELQTHLTKDVK
;
A
#
# COMPACT_ATOMS: atom_id res chain seq x y z
N MET A 1 6.13 -3.08 15.47
CA MET A 1 5.89 -1.69 15.03
C MET A 1 5.43 -1.58 13.59
N LEU A 2 6.27 -1.81 12.57
CA LEU A 2 5.82 -1.68 11.16
C LEU A 2 4.82 -2.76 10.74
N LYS A 3 4.96 -3.99 11.24
CA LYS A 3 3.98 -5.06 11.04
C LYS A 3 2.61 -4.73 11.64
N ASP A 4 2.62 -4.07 12.80
CA ASP A 4 1.41 -3.71 13.55
C ASP A 4 0.80 -2.37 13.08
N ASN A 5 1.53 -1.62 12.25
CA ASN A 5 1.11 -0.35 11.67
C ASN A 5 1.60 -0.26 10.21
N PRO A 6 1.08 -1.11 9.31
CA PRO A 6 1.58 -1.22 7.93
C PRO A 6 1.32 0.05 7.10
N THR A 7 0.41 0.92 7.53
CA THR A 7 0.15 2.21 6.89
C THR A 7 1.36 3.14 6.89
N MET A 8 2.32 2.97 7.82
CA MET A 8 3.59 3.71 7.79
C MET A 8 4.41 3.42 6.52
N CYS A 9 4.24 2.22 5.95
CA CYS A 9 4.89 1.82 4.70
C CYS A 9 4.28 2.48 3.46
N LEU A 10 3.20 3.26 3.62
CA LEU A 10 2.61 4.06 2.55
C LEU A 10 3.34 5.39 2.31
N SER A 11 4.34 5.72 3.11
CA SER A 11 5.19 6.91 2.89
C SER A 11 6.66 6.60 3.17
N PRO A 12 7.27 5.69 2.38
CA PRO A 12 8.59 5.14 2.66
C PRO A 12 9.71 6.20 2.61
N LYS A 13 9.57 7.29 1.85
CA LYS A 13 10.55 8.40 1.86
C LYS A 13 10.85 9.02 3.22
N TYR A 14 9.94 8.92 4.19
CA TYR A 14 10.16 9.42 5.55
C TYR A 14 10.73 8.37 6.52
N LEU A 15 10.91 7.13 6.04
CA LEU A 15 11.43 6.03 6.83
C LEU A 15 12.94 5.90 6.66
N SER A 16 13.60 5.35 7.68
CA SER A 16 15.01 4.97 7.58
C SER A 16 15.23 3.90 6.50
N PRO A 17 16.42 3.78 5.89
CA PRO A 17 16.69 2.74 4.88
C PRO A 17 16.36 1.33 5.36
N LYS A 18 16.64 1.02 6.63
CA LYS A 18 16.28 -0.26 7.25
C LYS A 18 14.77 -0.47 7.30
N SER A 19 14.02 0.57 7.66
CA SER A 19 12.56 0.53 7.71
C SER A 19 11.92 0.39 6.32
N GLN A 20 12.50 1.03 5.30
CA GLN A 20 12.06 0.86 3.90
C GLN A 20 12.21 -0.59 3.44
N GLN A 21 13.34 -1.23 3.74
CA GLN A 21 13.56 -2.64 3.42
C GLN A 21 12.56 -3.55 4.15
N ILE A 22 12.29 -3.27 5.42
CA ILE A 22 11.26 -4.01 6.20
C ILE A 22 9.88 -3.84 5.55
N CYS A 23 9.50 -2.63 5.12
CA CYS A 23 8.25 -2.40 4.42
C CYS A 23 8.12 -3.21 3.13
N GLN A 24 9.19 -3.26 2.33
CA GLN A 24 9.21 -4.08 1.13
C GLN A 24 9.00 -5.57 1.45
N GLN A 25 9.70 -6.09 2.46
CA GLN A 25 9.53 -7.48 2.90
C GLN A 25 8.15 -7.77 3.47
N LEU A 26 7.58 -6.84 4.25
CA LEU A 26 6.25 -6.97 4.85
C LEU A 26 5.19 -7.13 3.76
N PHE A 27 5.22 -6.26 2.74
CA PHE A 27 4.26 -6.30 1.64
C PHE A 27 4.46 -7.51 0.73
N GLN A 28 5.71 -7.87 0.40
CA GLN A 28 6.00 -9.08 -0.40
C GLN A 28 5.56 -10.37 0.30
N ALA A 29 5.84 -10.47 1.60
CA ALA A 29 5.50 -11.65 2.38
C ALA A 29 4.03 -11.65 2.86
N GLN A 30 3.27 -10.57 2.64
CA GLN A 30 1.91 -10.38 3.16
C GLN A 30 1.79 -10.69 4.65
N THR A 31 2.80 -10.32 5.43
CA THR A 31 2.84 -10.62 6.88
C THR A 31 2.17 -9.55 7.73
N TYR A 32 1.47 -8.61 7.10
CA TYR A 32 0.70 -7.52 7.69
C TYR A 32 -0.79 -7.79 7.63
N ASN A 33 -1.60 -7.06 8.40
CA ASN A 33 -3.05 -7.11 8.27
C ASN A 33 -3.51 -6.27 7.07
N ALA A 34 -3.96 -6.94 6.00
CA ALA A 34 -4.44 -6.26 4.79
C ALA A 34 -5.60 -5.28 5.07
N LYS A 35 -6.40 -5.56 6.11
CA LYS A 35 -7.52 -4.71 6.52
C LYS A 35 -7.07 -3.29 6.88
N ASP A 36 -5.90 -3.13 7.51
CA ASP A 36 -5.38 -1.82 7.91
C ASP A 36 -5.11 -0.93 6.67
N ILE A 37 -4.63 -1.54 5.59
CA ILE A 37 -4.40 -0.83 4.32
C ILE A 37 -5.72 -0.53 3.60
N GLN A 38 -6.69 -1.46 3.64
CA GLN A 38 -8.01 -1.25 3.06
C GLN A 38 -8.78 -0.12 3.78
N GLU A 39 -8.78 -0.12 5.11
CA GLU A 39 -9.38 0.95 5.93
C GLU A 39 -8.73 2.29 5.62
N GLN A 40 -7.38 2.33 5.55
CA GLN A 40 -6.66 3.53 5.15
C GLN A 40 -7.10 4.00 3.75
N LEU A 41 -7.22 3.10 2.78
CA LEU A 41 -7.67 3.42 1.42
C LEU A 41 -9.08 4.01 1.40
N HIS A 42 -10.01 3.50 2.21
CA HIS A 42 -11.36 4.07 2.33
C HIS A 42 -11.34 5.50 2.89
N ILE A 43 -10.40 5.82 3.77
CA ILE A 43 -10.24 7.16 4.36
C ILE A 43 -9.66 8.14 3.34
N VAL A 44 -8.50 7.82 2.75
CA VAL A 44 -7.78 8.77 1.89
C VAL A 44 -8.23 8.74 0.43
N ARG A 45 -8.95 7.69 0.03
CA ARG A 45 -9.37 7.36 -1.34
C ARG A 45 -8.23 7.12 -2.33
N LEU A 46 -7.10 7.80 -2.19
CA LEU A 46 -5.91 7.66 -3.03
C LEU A 46 -4.71 7.29 -2.16
N ILE A 47 -4.10 6.14 -2.44
CA ILE A 47 -2.78 5.81 -1.91
C ILE A 47 -1.76 6.15 -2.98
N SER A 48 -0.82 7.02 -2.61
CA SER A 48 0.40 7.30 -3.36
C SER A 48 1.59 6.80 -2.54
N ILE A 49 2.57 6.21 -3.20
CA ILE A 49 3.85 5.85 -2.58
C ILE A 49 4.86 6.85 -3.08
N ASP A 50 5.43 7.59 -2.14
CA ASP A 50 6.25 8.77 -2.39
C ASP A 50 5.47 9.81 -3.20
N ASP A 51 5.85 10.05 -4.45
CA ASP A 51 5.21 11.02 -5.33
C ASP A 51 4.47 10.36 -6.50
N SER A 52 4.32 9.02 -6.46
CA SER A 52 3.67 8.23 -7.51
C SER A 52 2.32 7.68 -7.04
N PRO A 53 1.20 7.93 -7.75
CA PRO A 53 -0.09 7.33 -7.42
C PRO A 53 -0.02 5.81 -7.61
N CYS A 54 -0.57 5.04 -6.66
CA CYS A 54 -0.61 3.58 -6.77
C CYS A 54 -2.04 3.07 -6.99
N VAL A 55 -2.96 3.39 -6.09
CA VAL A 55 -4.35 2.93 -6.17
C VAL A 55 -5.32 4.01 -5.74
N TYR A 56 -6.46 4.07 -6.41
CA TYR A 56 -7.58 4.95 -6.08
C TYR A 56 -8.85 4.13 -5.90
N LEU A 57 -9.61 4.46 -4.86
CA LEU A 57 -10.93 3.92 -4.61
C LEU A 57 -11.96 4.96 -5.07
N ASP A 58 -12.68 4.66 -6.14
CA ASP A 58 -13.66 5.59 -6.70
C ASP A 58 -14.89 5.77 -5.78
N PRO A 59 -15.80 6.71 -6.07
CA PRO A 59 -16.98 6.96 -5.24
C PRO A 59 -17.96 5.78 -5.14
N LYS A 60 -17.80 4.72 -5.95
CA LYS A 60 -18.57 3.47 -5.90
C LYS A 60 -17.77 2.33 -5.26
N ASP A 61 -16.69 2.67 -4.56
CA ASP A 61 -15.76 1.75 -3.93
C ASP A 61 -15.10 0.76 -4.91
N LYS A 62 -14.97 1.15 -6.19
CA LYS A 62 -14.21 0.37 -7.16
C LYS A 62 -12.74 0.77 -7.14
N LEU A 63 -11.89 -0.23 -6.97
CA LEU A 63 -10.44 -0.07 -6.98
C LEU A 63 -9.92 0.19 -8.41
N GLN A 64 -9.08 1.20 -8.55
CA GLN A 64 -8.39 1.58 -9.78
C GLN A 64 -6.89 1.59 -9.50
N ALA A 65 -6.11 0.87 -10.29
CA ALA A 65 -4.65 0.84 -10.18
C ALA A 65 -4.00 1.77 -11.22
N PHE A 66 -3.00 2.53 -10.80
CA PHE A 66 -2.18 3.35 -11.69
C PHE A 66 -0.93 2.59 -12.12
N LYS A 67 -0.45 2.85 -13.33
CA LYS A 67 0.86 2.31 -13.76
C LYS A 67 1.96 2.90 -12.86
N SER A 68 2.81 2.04 -12.31
CA SER A 68 3.91 2.44 -11.45
C SER A 68 5.10 1.50 -11.60
N ASP A 69 6.31 2.03 -11.50
CA ASP A 69 7.55 1.26 -11.43
C ASP A 69 8.03 1.10 -9.98
N ASN A 70 7.29 1.63 -9.00
CA ASN A 70 7.62 1.49 -7.58
C ASN A 70 7.24 0.09 -7.09
N ALA A 71 8.21 -0.65 -6.55
CA ALA A 71 8.03 -2.02 -6.10
C ALA A 71 6.94 -2.17 -5.02
N ILE A 72 6.82 -1.19 -4.11
CA ILE A 72 5.77 -1.20 -3.08
C ILE A 72 4.40 -0.96 -3.70
N CYS A 73 4.27 -0.02 -4.65
CA CYS A 73 3.00 0.16 -5.38
C CYS A 73 2.57 -1.14 -6.06
N LEU A 74 3.47 -1.80 -6.79
CA LEU A 74 3.19 -3.01 -7.56
C LEU A 74 2.70 -4.16 -6.66
N GLU A 75 3.33 -4.31 -5.50
CA GLU A 75 2.95 -5.33 -4.52
C GLU A 75 1.57 -5.02 -3.91
N LEU A 76 1.34 -3.77 -3.50
CA LEU A 76 0.04 -3.32 -2.98
C LEU A 76 -1.08 -3.51 -3.99
N GLN A 77 -0.86 -3.15 -5.25
CA GLN A 77 -1.83 -3.35 -6.34
C GLN A 77 -2.15 -4.83 -6.54
N THR A 78 -1.12 -5.68 -6.53
CA THR A 78 -1.28 -7.13 -6.72
C THR A 78 -2.16 -7.76 -5.64
N HIS A 79 -2.06 -7.31 -4.39
CA HIS A 79 -2.82 -7.89 -3.28
C HIS A 79 -4.20 -7.26 -3.13
N LEU A 80 -4.31 -5.93 -3.17
CA LEU A 80 -5.61 -5.26 -3.05
C LEU A 80 -6.56 -5.62 -4.20
N THR A 81 -6.06 -5.90 -5.41
CA THR A 81 -6.93 -6.35 -6.51
C THR A 81 -7.36 -7.81 -6.39
N LYS A 82 -6.63 -8.64 -5.64
CA LYS A 82 -7.03 -10.03 -5.35
C LYS A 82 -8.06 -10.10 -4.25
N ASP A 83 -7.99 -9.22 -3.27
CA ASP A 83 -8.94 -9.17 -2.14
C ASP A 83 -10.31 -8.59 -2.52
N VAL A 84 -10.41 -7.92 -3.68
CA VAL A 84 -11.66 -7.29 -4.20
C VAL A 84 -12.36 -8.21 -5.23
N LYS A 85 -12.01 -9.50 -5.28
CA LYS A 85 -12.67 -10.50 -6.14
C LYS A 85 -13.74 -11.31 -5.41
#